data_AF-A0A5C6M0I5-F1
#
_entry.id   AF-A0A5C6M0I5-F1
#
_cell.length_a   1.000
_cell.length_b   1.000
_cell.length_c   1.000
_cell.angle_alpha   90.00
_cell.angle_beta   90.00
_cell.angle_gamma   90.00
#
_symmetry.space_group_name_H-M   'P 1'
#
loop_
_entity.id
_entity.type
_entity.pdbx_description
1 polymer ?
#
loop_
_entity_poly.entity_id
_entity_poly.type
_entity_poly.pdbx_seq_one_letter_code
_entity_poly.pdbx_strand_id
1 'polypeptide(L)'
;MGGVDEAKIGSSIMVRAYRDQLSIGWLVVRAGLAWLTVFADLSIAGQDLDPEAARSGLRTVVYGGMPQAVPGVAERPVFWAGAGLSEVRGGVGQRVEYSGSLLVRNPGRIRFSAKLAGRLELLVDGRSVLSGQSSGLLLAGDPVELSGGDHEVLVRYWRVEGVEPGQLAIFWSGDDFTLEPLPADVFSHYPQSGDADLSELSAGRTISDALRCSACHEGWGESDPLRAPDLGTALPHLSDEEIVRRLMSGAGNHSMPHFGMTREQSESATAWLRSVTGPAAGALPATVVKKGDREAGERLLLTLGCVACHQVSADEVERQWYGGPALIRGASSRSRGWLEQWLQSPEKLNVSHRMLN
;
A
#
# COMPACT_ATOMS: atom_id res chain seq x y z
N MET A 1 -48.70 63.98 13.00
CA MET A 1 -48.34 62.94 12.01
C MET A 1 -46.85 63.05 11.80
N GLY A 2 -46.06 62.24 12.51
CA GLY A 2 -44.60 62.27 12.49
C GLY A 2 -44.09 60.86 12.22
N GLY A 3 -43.22 60.75 11.22
CA GLY A 3 -42.73 59.49 10.65
C GLY A 3 -41.83 58.70 11.58
N VAL A 4 -41.73 57.41 11.28
CA VAL A 4 -40.86 56.45 11.96
C VAL A 4 -39.45 56.57 11.38
N ASP A 5 -38.49 56.70 12.27
CA ASP A 5 -37.08 56.99 12.01
C ASP A 5 -36.30 55.69 11.70
N GLU A 6 -35.78 55.55 10.48
CA GLU A 6 -35.04 54.38 9.97
C GLU A 6 -33.67 54.15 10.65
N ALA A 7 -33.26 55.03 11.58
CA ALA A 7 -31.94 54.98 12.23
C ALA A 7 -31.78 53.90 13.32
N LYS A 8 -32.83 53.14 13.68
CA LYS A 8 -32.78 52.13 14.77
C LYS A 8 -32.53 50.68 14.35
N ILE A 9 -32.42 50.38 13.05
CA ILE A 9 -32.21 49.01 12.56
C ILE A 9 -30.71 48.70 12.33
N GLY A 10 -29.86 49.72 12.18
CA GLY A 10 -28.43 49.55 11.89
C GLY A 10 -27.52 49.17 13.06
N SER A 11 -27.89 49.48 14.31
CA SER A 11 -26.98 49.28 15.46
C SER A 11 -27.08 47.89 16.12
N SER A 12 -28.20 47.15 15.95
CA SER A 12 -28.33 45.82 16.55
C SER A 12 -27.67 44.71 15.71
N ILE A 13 -27.47 44.94 14.41
CA ILE A 13 -26.85 43.97 13.48
C ILE A 13 -25.32 43.99 13.62
N MET A 14 -24.70 45.18 13.75
CA MET A 14 -23.23 45.27 13.93
C MET A 14 -22.73 44.70 15.26
N VAL A 15 -23.47 44.86 16.35
CA VAL A 15 -23.04 44.38 17.68
C VAL A 15 -23.14 42.85 17.80
N ARG A 16 -24.02 42.21 17.01
CA ARG A 16 -24.12 40.74 16.98
C ARG A 16 -22.99 40.12 16.13
N ALA A 17 -22.63 40.73 15.01
CA ALA A 17 -21.55 40.27 14.15
C ALA A 17 -20.15 40.34 14.82
N TYR A 18 -19.89 41.33 15.67
CA TYR A 18 -18.62 41.44 16.39
C TYR A 18 -18.50 40.48 17.58
N ARG A 19 -19.61 40.09 18.20
CA ARG A 19 -19.61 39.14 19.32
C ARG A 19 -19.42 37.68 18.85
N ASP A 20 -19.88 37.38 17.64
CA ASP A 20 -19.70 36.06 17.02
C ASP A 20 -18.32 35.87 16.39
N GLN A 21 -17.62 36.93 15.99
CA GLN A 21 -16.22 36.83 15.53
C GLN A 21 -15.21 36.60 16.68
N LEU A 22 -15.47 37.15 17.88
CA LEU A 22 -14.61 36.93 19.05
C LEU A 22 -14.79 35.53 19.66
N SER A 23 -15.96 34.89 19.54
CA SER A 23 -16.17 33.51 20.00
C SER A 23 -15.57 32.45 19.06
N ILE A 24 -15.48 32.73 17.76
CA ILE A 24 -14.79 31.87 16.78
C ILE A 24 -13.27 31.90 16.98
N GLY A 25 -12.70 33.07 17.30
CA GLY A 25 -11.26 33.20 17.58
C GLY A 25 -10.77 32.37 18.78
N TRP A 26 -11.59 32.19 19.81
CA TRP A 26 -11.24 31.38 20.99
C TRP A 26 -11.42 29.86 20.77
N LEU A 27 -12.32 29.45 19.86
CA LEU A 27 -12.51 28.05 19.49
C LEU A 27 -11.39 27.53 18.58
N VAL A 28 -10.84 28.37 17.69
CA VAL A 28 -9.68 28.01 16.85
C VAL A 28 -8.41 27.86 17.68
N VAL A 29 -8.23 28.64 18.75
CA VAL A 29 -7.05 28.52 19.64
C VAL A 29 -7.14 27.28 20.55
N ARG A 30 -8.32 26.86 21.01
CA ARG A 30 -8.45 25.59 21.77
C ARG A 30 -8.40 24.33 20.89
N ALA A 31 -8.82 24.40 19.63
CA ALA A 31 -8.61 23.31 18.68
C ALA A 31 -7.12 23.13 18.31
N GLY A 32 -6.33 24.21 18.29
CA GLY A 32 -4.88 24.16 18.08
C GLY A 32 -4.08 23.63 19.28
N LEU A 33 -4.57 23.79 20.52
CA LEU A 33 -3.88 23.32 21.73
C LEU A 33 -4.23 21.90 22.16
N ALA A 34 -5.34 21.32 21.70
CA ALA A 34 -5.70 19.93 21.98
C ALA A 34 -5.01 18.91 21.02
N TRP A 35 -4.34 19.41 19.97
CA TRP A 35 -3.54 18.58 19.04
C TRP A 35 -2.08 18.39 19.49
N LEU A 36 -1.65 19.09 20.54
CA LEU A 36 -0.28 19.05 21.06
C LEU A 36 -0.05 17.97 22.13
N THR A 37 -1.08 17.26 22.60
CA THR A 37 -0.97 16.36 23.75
C THR A 37 -0.90 14.86 23.41
N VAL A 38 -0.53 14.49 22.18
CA VAL A 38 -0.18 13.08 21.83
C VAL A 38 1.23 12.94 21.22
N PHE A 39 2.00 14.03 21.08
CA PHE A 39 3.32 13.97 20.43
C PHE A 39 4.52 13.82 21.39
N ALA A 40 4.30 13.53 22.68
CA ALA A 40 5.38 13.48 23.66
C ALA A 40 6.16 12.15 23.71
N ASP A 41 5.63 11.04 23.17
CA ASP A 41 6.21 9.69 23.37
C ASP A 41 6.93 9.11 22.13
N LEU A 42 7.25 9.92 21.11
CA LEU A 42 7.94 9.47 19.90
C LEU A 42 9.40 9.92 19.79
N SER A 43 9.85 10.83 20.67
CA SER A 43 11.21 11.33 20.65
C SER A 43 12.19 10.23 21.08
N ILE A 44 13.02 9.78 20.14
CA ILE A 44 14.13 8.86 20.40
C ILE A 44 15.26 9.61 21.11
N ALA A 45 15.33 10.94 20.94
CA ALA A 45 16.35 11.77 21.54
C ALA A 45 16.33 11.70 23.08
N GLY A 46 17.38 11.11 23.67
CA GLY A 46 17.62 11.09 25.11
C GLY A 46 17.17 9.82 25.84
N GLN A 47 16.70 8.78 25.14
CA GLN A 47 16.42 7.47 25.74
C GLN A 47 17.67 6.58 25.72
N ASP A 48 17.94 5.88 26.83
CA ASP A 48 18.98 4.85 26.93
C ASP A 48 18.46 3.59 26.25
N LEU A 49 18.52 3.58 24.92
CA LEU A 49 17.99 2.50 24.09
C LEU A 49 19.04 1.40 23.96
N ASP A 50 18.63 0.17 24.27
CA ASP A 50 19.43 -1.02 24.01
C ASP A 50 19.60 -1.20 22.48
N PRO A 51 20.82 -1.09 21.94
CA PRO A 51 21.05 -1.28 20.49
C PRO A 51 20.63 -2.67 20.00
N GLU A 52 20.64 -3.69 20.87
CA GLU A 52 20.22 -5.05 20.54
C GLU A 52 18.68 -5.18 20.43
N ALA A 53 17.94 -4.21 20.95
CA ALA A 53 16.49 -4.16 20.87
C ALA A 53 16.00 -3.59 19.53
N ALA A 54 16.87 -2.97 18.71
CA ALA A 54 16.49 -2.44 17.41
C ALA A 54 15.88 -3.53 16.51
N ARG A 55 14.82 -3.17 15.79
CA ARG A 55 14.13 -4.02 14.82
C ARG A 55 14.11 -3.32 13.47
N SER A 56 14.22 -4.09 12.39
CA SER A 56 14.24 -3.54 11.02
C SER A 56 12.93 -2.83 10.67
N GLY A 57 13.02 -1.77 9.88
CA GLY A 57 11.86 -1.02 9.37
C GLY A 57 11.33 0.05 10.33
N LEU A 58 10.26 0.72 9.92
CA LEU A 58 9.60 1.82 10.64
C LEU A 58 8.29 1.34 11.27
N ARG A 59 7.96 1.89 12.43
CA ARG A 59 6.62 1.78 13.02
C ARG A 59 5.64 2.58 12.17
N THR A 60 4.47 2.01 11.89
CA THR A 60 3.41 2.68 11.14
C THR A 60 2.17 2.87 11.98
N VAL A 61 1.51 4.01 11.84
CA VAL A 61 0.20 4.25 12.44
C VAL A 61 -0.73 4.92 11.44
N VAL A 62 -1.90 4.32 11.20
CA VAL A 62 -2.95 4.92 10.36
C VAL A 62 -3.98 5.62 11.23
N TYR A 63 -4.22 6.91 10.94
CA TYR A 63 -5.15 7.80 11.64
C TYR A 63 -6.35 8.15 10.76
N GLY A 64 -7.51 8.37 11.39
CA GLY A 64 -8.72 8.83 10.71
C GLY A 64 -9.62 7.72 10.16
N GLY A 65 -9.36 6.45 10.53
CA GLY A 65 -10.28 5.32 10.33
C GLY A 65 -11.02 4.96 11.63
N MET A 66 -12.24 4.44 11.52
CA MET A 66 -13.04 3.92 12.64
C MET A 66 -12.29 2.83 13.43
N PRO A 67 -12.46 2.71 14.76
CA PRO A 67 -12.47 3.76 15.78
C PRO A 67 -11.10 3.90 16.48
N GLN A 68 -10.03 3.25 16.02
CA GLN A 68 -8.71 3.23 16.67
C GLN A 68 -7.58 3.35 15.64
N ALA A 69 -6.51 4.02 16.05
CA ALA A 69 -5.27 4.06 15.28
C ALA A 69 -4.73 2.64 15.14
N VAL A 70 -4.37 2.22 13.93
CA VAL A 70 -3.90 0.85 13.69
C VAL A 70 -2.37 0.84 13.58
N PRO A 71 -1.67 0.24 14.55
CA PRO A 71 -0.22 0.15 14.52
C PRO A 71 0.26 -0.99 13.62
N GLY A 72 1.49 -0.89 13.13
CA GLY A 72 2.13 -1.92 12.31
C GLY A 72 3.61 -1.59 12.05
N VAL A 73 4.21 -2.33 11.11
CA VAL A 73 5.60 -2.14 10.69
C VAL A 73 5.66 -2.07 9.16
N ALA A 74 6.48 -1.17 8.63
CA ALA A 74 6.81 -1.10 7.21
C ALA A 74 8.33 -1.09 7.03
N GLU A 75 8.85 -1.90 6.10
CA GLU A 75 10.30 -1.94 5.82
C GLU A 75 10.84 -0.59 5.31
N ARG A 76 10.05 0.16 4.55
CA ARG A 76 10.40 1.48 4.02
C ARG A 76 9.14 2.30 3.69
N PRO A 77 9.21 3.64 3.67
CA PRO A 77 8.13 4.51 3.21
C PRO A 77 8.14 4.65 1.67
N VAL A 78 8.25 3.53 0.96
CA VAL A 78 8.31 3.48 -0.51
C VAL A 78 7.31 2.47 -1.02
N PHE A 79 6.36 2.96 -1.80
CA PHE A 79 5.22 2.26 -2.35
C PHE A 79 5.05 2.72 -3.80
N TRP A 80 5.32 1.80 -4.71
CA TRP A 80 4.97 1.98 -6.11
C TRP A 80 3.86 1.00 -6.42
N ALA A 81 2.67 1.51 -6.74
CA ALA A 81 1.59 0.68 -7.23
C ALA A 81 1.97 0.13 -8.62
N GLY A 82 2.53 -1.08 -8.65
CA GLY A 82 2.44 -1.92 -9.83
C GLY A 82 0.99 -2.34 -10.02
N ALA A 83 0.43 -2.12 -11.22
CA ALA A 83 -0.91 -2.56 -11.59
C ALA A 83 -2.08 -2.08 -10.70
N GLY A 84 -2.00 -0.83 -10.22
CA GLY A 84 -3.14 -0.12 -9.65
C GLY A 84 -3.47 -0.44 -8.20
N LEU A 85 -2.54 -1.01 -7.44
CA LEU A 85 -2.71 -1.28 -6.01
C LEU A 85 -1.72 -0.47 -5.18
N SER A 86 -2.25 0.48 -4.43
CA SER A 86 -1.48 1.29 -3.50
C SER A 86 -1.06 0.43 -2.31
N GLU A 87 0.23 0.15 -2.17
CA GLU A 87 0.80 -0.36 -0.91
C GLU A 87 0.77 0.73 0.18
N VAL A 88 0.58 2.01 -0.19
CA VAL A 88 0.32 3.08 0.77
C VAL A 88 -1.02 2.82 1.45
N ARG A 89 -0.95 2.65 2.77
CA ARG A 89 -2.11 2.42 3.64
C ARG A 89 -2.91 3.70 3.87
N GLY A 90 -4.11 3.54 4.39
CA GLY A 90 -5.06 4.61 4.58
C GLY A 90 -5.88 4.93 3.32
N GLY A 91 -7.13 5.34 3.53
CA GLY A 91 -8.03 5.89 2.52
C GLY A 91 -7.89 7.41 2.34
N VAL A 92 -8.71 7.98 1.46
CA VAL A 92 -8.78 9.44 1.28
C VAL A 92 -9.17 10.12 2.60
N GLY A 93 -8.46 11.19 2.98
CA GLY A 93 -8.69 11.90 4.24
C GLY A 93 -8.03 11.26 5.47
N GLN A 94 -7.44 10.07 5.32
CA GLN A 94 -6.63 9.44 6.36
C GLN A 94 -5.17 9.88 6.29
N ARG A 95 -4.49 9.78 7.44
CA ARG A 95 -3.07 10.07 7.58
C ARG A 95 -2.33 8.81 7.99
N VAL A 96 -1.19 8.54 7.36
CA VAL A 96 -0.25 7.51 7.81
C VAL A 96 0.99 8.18 8.36
N GLU A 97 1.41 7.77 9.54
CA GLU A 97 2.70 8.13 10.12
C GLU A 97 3.64 6.94 10.07
N TYR A 98 4.89 7.18 9.67
CA TYR A 98 6.00 6.24 9.73
C TYR A 98 7.05 6.84 10.65
N SER A 99 7.44 6.13 11.72
CA SER A 99 8.39 6.63 12.71
C SER A 99 9.45 5.60 13.08
N GLY A 100 10.67 6.07 13.36
CA GLY A 100 11.79 5.21 13.73
C GLY A 100 13.13 5.96 13.63
N SER A 101 14.20 5.20 13.41
CA SER A 101 15.54 5.70 13.15
C SER A 101 15.89 5.59 11.67
N LEU A 102 16.64 6.56 11.17
CA LEU A 102 17.30 6.61 9.87
C LEU A 102 18.82 6.61 10.08
N LEU A 103 19.50 5.58 9.60
CA LEU A 103 20.96 5.49 9.63
C LEU A 103 21.58 6.30 8.47
N VAL A 104 22.26 7.39 8.81
CA VAL A 104 23.12 8.14 7.89
C VAL A 104 24.54 7.59 7.98
N ARG A 105 24.96 6.84 6.96
CA ARG A 105 26.29 6.19 6.95
C ARG A 105 27.42 7.20 6.81
N ASN A 106 27.25 8.17 5.91
CA ASN A 106 28.24 9.21 5.62
C ASN A 106 27.65 10.58 5.99
N PRO A 107 28.27 11.32 6.93
CA PRO A 107 27.84 12.69 7.24
C PRO A 107 28.00 13.60 6.03
N GLY A 108 27.17 14.65 5.95
CA GLY A 108 27.29 15.69 4.95
C GLY A 108 25.95 16.33 4.55
N ARG A 109 25.94 16.98 3.38
CA ARG A 109 24.75 17.67 2.86
C ARG A 109 23.83 16.68 2.19
N ILE A 110 22.77 16.30 2.89
CA ILE A 110 21.75 15.38 2.39
C ILE A 110 20.53 16.16 1.90
N ARG A 111 20.04 15.87 0.71
CA ARG A 111 18.75 16.38 0.22
C ARG A 111 17.75 15.24 0.13
N PHE A 112 16.59 15.40 0.77
CA PHE A 112 15.46 14.50 0.62
C PHE A 112 14.55 14.95 -0.52
N SER A 113 14.03 13.99 -1.29
CA SER A 113 13.05 14.20 -2.34
C SER A 113 11.96 13.13 -2.25
N ALA A 114 10.76 13.41 -2.75
CA ALA A 114 9.69 12.42 -2.77
C ALA A 114 8.86 12.52 -4.04
N LYS A 115 8.62 11.36 -4.68
CA LYS A 115 7.63 11.24 -5.75
C LYS A 115 6.35 10.73 -5.12
N LEU A 116 5.28 11.53 -5.15
CA LEU A 116 4.06 11.15 -4.46
C LEU A 116 2.77 11.67 -5.10
N ALA A 117 1.68 10.98 -4.78
CA ALA A 117 0.31 11.31 -5.12
C ALA A 117 -0.50 11.61 -3.83
N GLY A 118 -0.25 12.77 -3.24
CA GLY A 118 -0.81 13.14 -1.94
C GLY A 118 -0.02 14.29 -1.30
N ARG A 119 -0.17 14.46 0.01
CA ARG A 119 0.61 15.40 0.81
C ARG A 119 1.60 14.64 1.70
N LEU A 120 2.79 15.22 1.90
CA LEU A 120 3.86 14.68 2.72
C LEU A 120 4.44 15.77 3.63
N GLU A 121 4.83 15.35 4.82
CA GLU A 121 5.76 16.05 5.71
C GLU A 121 6.79 15.04 6.21
N LEU A 122 8.07 15.29 5.95
CA LEU A 122 9.19 14.48 6.41
C LEU A 122 10.01 15.32 7.41
N LEU A 123 10.20 14.77 8.60
CA LEU A 123 11.03 15.33 9.65
C LEU A 123 12.22 14.41 9.91
N VAL A 124 13.38 15.02 10.12
CA VAL A 124 14.61 14.37 10.60
C VAL A 124 15.08 15.14 11.82
N ASP A 125 15.28 14.45 12.95
CA ASP A 125 15.56 15.04 14.27
C ASP A 125 14.58 16.18 14.65
N GLY A 126 13.29 15.95 14.39
CA GLY A 126 12.22 16.93 14.63
C GLY A 126 12.22 18.15 13.69
N ARG A 127 13.17 18.25 12.75
CA ARG A 127 13.23 19.34 11.76
C ARG A 127 12.56 18.91 10.46
N SER A 128 11.63 19.70 9.94
CA SER A 128 11.05 19.47 8.62
C SER A 128 12.12 19.62 7.54
N VAL A 129 12.37 18.55 6.77
CA VAL A 129 13.38 18.51 5.69
C VAL A 129 12.74 18.43 4.29
N LEU A 130 11.46 18.03 4.23
CA LEU A 130 10.66 18.03 3.01
C LEU A 130 9.18 18.14 3.38
N SER A 131 8.45 19.03 2.72
CA SER A 131 7.01 19.19 2.90
C SER A 131 6.36 19.65 1.61
N GLY A 132 5.19 19.11 1.29
CA GLY A 132 4.43 19.55 0.13
C GLY A 132 3.37 18.56 -0.34
N GLN A 133 2.66 18.95 -1.40
CA GLN A 133 1.63 18.14 -2.04
C GLN A 133 1.94 18.00 -3.53
N SER A 134 1.72 16.82 -4.09
CA SER A 134 1.97 16.51 -5.49
C SER A 134 0.97 15.50 -6.03
N SER A 135 0.74 15.54 -7.34
CA SER A 135 -0.10 14.59 -8.09
C SER A 135 0.77 13.69 -8.98
N GLY A 136 1.78 13.06 -8.39
CA GLY A 136 2.70 12.12 -9.04
C GLY A 136 4.03 12.72 -9.53
N LEU A 137 4.27 14.00 -9.26
CA LEU A 137 5.54 14.69 -9.55
C LEU A 137 6.51 14.58 -8.37
N LEU A 138 7.80 14.72 -8.67
CA LEU A 138 8.87 14.76 -7.67
C LEU A 138 8.86 16.11 -6.94
N LEU A 139 8.80 16.07 -5.61
CA LEU A 139 9.10 17.19 -4.71
C LEU A 139 10.53 17.04 -4.21
N ALA A 140 11.24 18.15 -4.06
CA ALA A 140 12.58 18.19 -3.50
C ALA A 140 12.65 19.23 -2.38
N GLY A 141 13.28 18.87 -1.27
CA GLY A 141 13.55 19.77 -0.16
C GLY A 141 14.87 20.52 -0.36
N ASP A 142 15.17 21.41 0.57
CA ASP A 142 16.49 22.02 0.67
C ASP A 142 17.49 21.02 1.29
N PRO A 143 18.78 21.04 0.88
CA PRO A 143 19.80 20.22 1.51
C PRO A 143 19.94 20.54 3.01
N VAL A 144 20.19 19.50 3.80
CA VAL A 144 20.33 19.55 5.25
C VAL A 144 21.66 18.91 5.65
N GLU A 145 22.37 19.50 6.61
CA GLU A 145 23.57 18.88 7.20
C GLU A 145 23.14 17.80 8.18
N LEU A 146 23.61 16.57 7.98
CA LEU A 146 23.40 15.45 8.89
C LEU A 146 24.75 14.86 9.33
N SER A 147 24.83 14.47 10.61
CA SER A 147 25.94 13.71 11.14
C SER A 147 25.92 12.26 10.65
N GLY A 148 26.99 11.50 10.91
CA GLY A 148 26.97 10.06 10.75
C GLY A 148 26.31 9.42 11.96
N GLY A 149 25.49 8.40 11.75
CA GLY A 149 24.79 7.67 12.80
C GLY A 149 23.28 7.68 12.62
N ASP A 150 22.58 7.35 13.70
CA ASP A 150 21.13 7.26 13.77
C ASP A 150 20.50 8.64 13.95
N HIS A 151 19.48 8.92 13.14
CA HIS A 151 18.68 10.14 13.20
C HIS A 151 17.21 9.77 13.39
N GLU A 152 16.47 10.51 14.21
CA GLU A 152 15.03 10.30 14.35
C GLU A 152 14.36 10.66 13.03
N VAL A 153 13.48 9.80 12.51
CA VAL A 153 12.72 10.06 11.29
C VAL A 153 11.22 9.95 11.56
N LEU A 154 10.47 10.94 11.08
CA LEU A 154 9.01 10.93 11.07
C LEU A 154 8.51 11.33 9.68
N VAL A 155 7.78 10.41 9.05
CA VAL A 155 7.12 10.63 7.77
C VAL A 155 5.62 10.71 8.02
N ARG A 156 4.97 11.80 7.63
CA ARG A 156 3.52 11.94 7.64
C ARG A 156 3.02 12.04 6.22
N TYR A 157 2.12 11.14 5.84
CA TYR A 157 1.54 11.10 4.51
C TYR A 157 0.02 11.18 4.58
N TRP A 158 -0.58 11.98 3.71
CA TRP A 158 -2.03 12.10 3.56
C TRP A 158 -2.45 11.80 2.13
N ARG A 159 -3.46 10.97 1.98
CA ARG A 159 -4.15 10.80 0.69
C ARG A 159 -5.13 11.95 0.50
N VAL A 160 -4.99 12.61 -0.64
CA VAL A 160 -5.79 13.77 -1.02
C VAL A 160 -6.82 13.35 -2.06
N GLU A 161 -8.04 13.87 -1.93
CA GLU A 161 -9.11 13.63 -2.90
C GLU A 161 -8.75 14.17 -4.29
N GLY A 162 -9.19 13.49 -5.34
CA GLY A 162 -8.94 13.91 -6.73
C GLY A 162 -7.54 13.59 -7.27
N VAL A 163 -6.70 12.89 -6.50
CA VAL A 163 -5.40 12.38 -6.95
C VAL A 163 -5.44 10.85 -7.00
N GLU A 164 -5.05 10.27 -8.13
CA GLU A 164 -4.92 8.81 -8.26
C GLU A 164 -3.92 8.29 -7.23
N PRO A 165 -4.33 7.39 -6.32
CA PRO A 165 -3.49 6.91 -5.24
C PRO A 165 -2.42 5.92 -5.71
N GLY A 166 -1.48 5.60 -4.83
CA GLY A 166 -0.51 4.52 -5.07
C GLY A 166 0.88 4.96 -5.50
N GLN A 167 1.25 6.20 -5.19
CA GLN A 167 2.62 6.65 -5.34
C GLN A 167 3.08 7.38 -4.08
N LEU A 168 4.06 6.80 -3.39
CA LEU A 168 4.89 7.47 -2.41
C LEU A 168 6.26 6.81 -2.49
N ALA A 169 7.27 7.50 -2.97
CA ALA A 169 8.64 7.02 -2.94
C ALA A 169 9.53 8.15 -2.44
N ILE A 170 10.26 7.91 -1.35
CA ILE A 170 11.20 8.86 -0.78
C ILE A 170 12.61 8.50 -1.25
N PHE A 171 13.31 9.53 -1.68
CA PHE A 171 14.67 9.49 -2.20
C PHE A 171 15.55 10.41 -1.37
N TRP A 172 16.84 10.14 -1.43
CA TRP A 172 17.86 11.03 -0.90
C TRP A 172 19.01 11.18 -1.89
N SER A 173 19.81 12.21 -1.69
CA SER A 173 21.05 12.46 -2.43
C SER A 173 22.02 13.13 -1.47
N GLY A 174 23.31 12.94 -1.70
CA GLY A 174 24.36 13.55 -0.88
C GLY A 174 25.49 14.08 -1.74
N ASP A 175 26.53 14.58 -1.10
CA ASP A 175 27.73 15.07 -1.80
C ASP A 175 28.44 13.92 -2.55
N ASP A 176 28.38 12.69 -2.02
CA ASP A 176 29.09 11.52 -2.54
C ASP A 176 28.23 10.56 -3.37
N PHE A 177 26.92 10.82 -3.52
CA PHE A 177 26.01 9.93 -4.23
C PHE A 177 24.84 10.66 -4.88
N THR A 178 24.34 10.10 -5.98
CA THR A 178 23.25 10.69 -6.74
C THR A 178 21.89 10.43 -6.10
N LEU A 179 20.80 10.87 -6.74
CA LEU A 179 19.45 10.60 -6.26
C LEU A 179 19.16 9.09 -6.25
N GLU A 180 18.96 8.54 -5.06
CA GLU A 180 18.69 7.11 -4.84
C GLU A 180 17.46 6.95 -3.94
N PRO A 181 16.68 5.86 -4.10
CA PRO A 181 15.62 5.56 -3.15
C PRO A 181 16.20 5.30 -1.76
N LEU A 182 15.52 5.74 -0.71
CA LEU A 182 15.93 5.39 0.66
C LEU A 182 15.86 3.86 0.83
N PRO A 183 16.98 3.18 1.10
CA PRO A 183 16.99 1.73 1.16
C PRO A 183 16.36 1.23 2.47
N ALA A 184 15.87 -0.01 2.52
CA ALA A 184 15.18 -0.53 3.71
C ALA A 184 16.13 -0.77 4.90
N ASP A 185 17.41 -1.05 4.61
CA ASP A 185 18.43 -1.41 5.60
C ASP A 185 18.92 -0.24 6.45
N VAL A 186 18.56 1.00 6.10
CA VAL A 186 18.85 2.19 6.91
C VAL A 186 17.72 2.54 7.87
N PHE A 187 16.62 1.77 7.89
CA PHE A 187 15.50 2.02 8.81
C PHE A 187 15.44 1.00 9.93
N SER A 188 15.24 1.49 11.15
CA SER A 188 14.96 0.68 12.32
C SER A 188 13.92 1.33 13.22
N HIS A 189 13.33 0.55 14.11
CA HIS A 189 12.47 1.02 15.19
C HIS A 189 12.79 0.26 16.48
N TYR A 190 12.47 0.88 17.60
CA TYR A 190 12.62 0.27 18.92
C TYR A 190 11.26 -0.15 19.47
N PRO A 191 11.13 -1.33 20.08
CA PRO A 191 9.91 -1.74 20.76
C PRO A 191 9.55 -0.75 21.87
N GLN A 192 8.30 -0.31 21.92
CA GLN A 192 7.80 0.52 23.02
C GLN A 192 7.16 -0.35 24.10
N SER A 193 7.32 0.04 25.37
CA SER A 193 6.72 -0.66 26.50
C SER A 193 5.19 -0.66 26.39
N GLY A 194 4.58 -1.84 26.32
CA GLY A 194 3.12 -1.99 26.22
C GLY A 194 2.58 -2.10 24.79
N ASP A 195 3.42 -1.99 23.76
CA ASP A 195 3.02 -2.35 22.40
C ASP A 195 2.79 -3.88 22.36
N ALA A 196 1.66 -4.30 21.77
CA ALA A 196 1.53 -5.68 21.30
C ALA A 196 2.67 -5.97 20.31
N ASP A 197 3.05 -7.23 20.12
CA ASP A 197 4.11 -7.57 19.17
C ASP A 197 3.73 -7.03 17.78
N LEU A 198 4.32 -5.88 17.41
CA LEU A 198 4.00 -5.16 16.18
C LEU A 198 4.33 -6.01 14.96
N SER A 199 5.28 -6.94 15.09
CA SER A 199 5.61 -7.91 14.07
C SER A 199 4.46 -8.92 13.88
N GLU A 200 3.91 -9.46 14.97
CA GLU A 200 2.74 -10.35 14.90
C GLU A 200 1.51 -9.63 14.34
N LEU A 201 1.25 -8.40 14.77
CA LEU A 201 0.16 -7.58 14.23
C LEU A 201 0.35 -7.31 12.73
N SER A 202 1.57 -6.95 12.30
CA SER A 202 1.88 -6.72 10.89
C SER A 202 1.75 -8.01 10.05
N ALA A 203 2.13 -9.16 10.60
CA ALA A 203 1.94 -10.46 9.97
C ALA A 203 0.46 -10.82 9.83
N GLY A 204 -0.34 -10.65 10.88
CA GLY A 204 -1.79 -10.88 10.85
C GLY A 204 -2.50 -9.95 9.85
N ARG A 205 -2.09 -8.68 9.82
CA ARG A 205 -2.56 -7.69 8.85
C ARG A 205 -2.25 -8.11 7.41
N THR A 206 -1.03 -8.57 7.15
CA THR A 206 -0.61 -9.08 5.84
C THR A 206 -1.51 -10.22 5.36
N ILE A 207 -1.87 -11.15 6.25
CA ILE A 207 -2.77 -12.26 5.93
C ILE A 207 -4.18 -11.75 5.62
N SER A 208 -4.71 -10.84 6.45
CA SER A 208 -6.04 -10.26 6.27
C SER A 208 -6.20 -9.58 4.90
N ASP A 209 -5.19 -8.79 4.52
CA ASP A 209 -5.16 -8.10 3.23
C ASP A 209 -5.00 -9.07 2.06
N ALA A 210 -4.08 -10.04 2.17
CA ALA A 210 -3.81 -11.03 1.12
C ALA A 210 -5.01 -11.95 0.85
N LEU A 211 -5.78 -12.28 1.89
CA LEU A 211 -7.04 -13.03 1.80
C LEU A 211 -8.24 -12.14 1.46
N ARG A 212 -8.04 -10.82 1.40
CA ARG A 212 -9.03 -9.82 0.94
C ARG A 212 -10.28 -9.80 1.82
N CYS A 213 -10.11 -9.94 3.14
CA CYS A 213 -11.22 -9.94 4.09
C CYS A 213 -12.11 -8.69 3.96
N SER A 214 -11.49 -7.52 3.71
CA SER A 214 -12.19 -6.23 3.51
C SER A 214 -12.98 -6.13 2.20
N ALA A 215 -12.87 -7.11 1.29
CA ALA A 215 -13.73 -7.16 0.10
C ALA A 215 -15.18 -7.55 0.42
N CYS A 216 -15.43 -8.15 1.59
CA CYS A 216 -16.77 -8.53 2.03
C CYS A 216 -17.11 -8.03 3.45
N HIS A 217 -16.12 -7.86 4.33
CA HIS A 217 -16.33 -7.38 5.70
C HIS A 217 -16.01 -5.89 5.83
N GLU A 218 -16.96 -5.13 6.37
CA GLU A 218 -16.80 -3.69 6.61
C GLU A 218 -16.22 -3.38 8.00
N GLY A 219 -15.71 -2.16 8.15
CA GLY A 219 -15.31 -1.59 9.44
C GLY A 219 -13.85 -1.80 9.84
N TRP A 220 -13.09 -2.66 9.16
CA TRP A 220 -11.71 -3.03 9.54
C TRP A 220 -10.67 -2.79 8.43
N GLY A 221 -11.09 -2.35 7.23
CA GLY A 221 -10.19 -2.14 6.09
C GLY A 221 -9.46 -0.81 6.16
N GLU A 222 -8.14 -0.84 6.29
CA GLU A 222 -7.27 0.36 6.21
C GLU A 222 -6.88 0.71 4.76
N SER A 223 -7.19 -0.15 3.81
CA SER A 223 -6.90 0.04 2.38
C SER A 223 -7.94 -0.67 1.53
N ASP A 224 -8.07 -0.21 0.29
CA ASP A 224 -8.90 -0.87 -0.70
C ASP A 224 -8.42 -2.33 -0.88
N PRO A 225 -9.32 -3.32 -0.84
CA PRO A 225 -8.93 -4.69 -1.05
C PRO A 225 -8.34 -4.86 -2.45
N LEU A 226 -7.38 -5.78 -2.58
CA LEU A 226 -6.91 -6.23 -3.89
C LEU A 226 -8.12 -6.58 -4.78
N ARG A 227 -8.04 -6.33 -6.09
CA ARG A 227 -9.13 -6.71 -7.01
C ARG A 227 -9.05 -8.20 -7.36
N ALA A 228 -10.22 -8.80 -7.59
CA ALA A 228 -10.29 -10.15 -8.14
C ALA A 228 -9.95 -10.09 -9.63
N PRO A 229 -9.51 -11.20 -10.25
CA PRO A 229 -9.44 -11.26 -11.70
C PRO A 229 -10.78 -10.87 -12.33
N ASP A 230 -10.74 -10.03 -13.35
CA ASP A 230 -11.92 -9.70 -14.13
C ASP A 230 -12.46 -10.95 -14.82
N LEU A 231 -13.74 -11.27 -14.61
CA LEU A 231 -14.34 -12.49 -15.15
C LEU A 231 -14.55 -12.41 -16.66
N GLY A 232 -14.72 -11.22 -17.23
CA GLY A 232 -14.88 -11.04 -18.68
C GLY A 232 -13.63 -11.46 -19.45
N THR A 233 -12.45 -11.14 -18.93
CA THR A 233 -11.16 -11.52 -19.51
C THR A 233 -10.65 -12.88 -19.03
N ALA A 234 -10.92 -13.27 -17.79
CA ALA A 234 -10.39 -14.52 -17.22
C ALA A 234 -11.14 -15.79 -17.67
N LEU A 235 -12.48 -15.75 -17.73
CA LEU A 235 -13.30 -16.94 -18.00
C LEU A 235 -13.20 -17.49 -19.43
N PRO A 236 -12.98 -16.68 -20.49
CA PRO A 236 -12.75 -17.21 -21.84
C PRO A 236 -11.57 -18.19 -21.93
N HIS A 237 -10.63 -18.15 -20.99
CA HIS A 237 -9.44 -19.00 -20.97
C HIS A 237 -9.51 -20.17 -19.98
N LEU A 238 -10.70 -20.46 -19.45
CA LEU A 238 -10.97 -21.60 -18.57
C LEU A 238 -12.01 -22.52 -19.23
N SER A 239 -11.93 -23.83 -19.02
CA SER A 239 -13.00 -24.75 -19.38
C SER A 239 -14.13 -24.73 -18.34
N ASP A 240 -15.33 -25.18 -18.70
CA ASP A 240 -16.47 -25.19 -17.77
C ASP A 240 -16.18 -26.04 -16.52
N GLU A 241 -15.59 -27.23 -16.70
CA GLU A 241 -15.18 -28.07 -15.56
C GLU A 241 -14.10 -27.40 -14.68
N GLU A 242 -13.29 -26.50 -15.24
CA GLU A 242 -12.30 -25.74 -14.45
C GLU A 242 -12.98 -24.64 -13.62
N ILE A 243 -14.02 -23.99 -14.17
CA ILE A 243 -14.84 -23.02 -13.43
C ILE A 243 -15.62 -23.73 -12.33
N VAL A 244 -16.30 -24.84 -12.64
CA VAL A 244 -17.03 -25.66 -11.66
C VAL A 244 -16.11 -26.10 -10.53
N ARG A 245 -14.92 -26.63 -10.85
CA ARG A 245 -13.97 -27.08 -9.83
C ARG A 245 -13.44 -25.95 -8.94
N ARG A 246 -13.34 -24.72 -9.47
CA ARG A 246 -12.95 -23.54 -8.67
C ARG A 246 -14.06 -23.08 -7.74
N LEU A 247 -15.31 -23.18 -8.17
CA LEU A 247 -16.50 -22.82 -7.36
C LEU A 247 -16.79 -23.86 -6.28
N MET A 248 -16.56 -25.14 -6.58
CA MET A 248 -16.66 -26.23 -5.61
C MET A 248 -15.46 -26.21 -4.64
N SER A 249 -15.63 -26.73 -3.42
CA SER A 249 -14.49 -26.95 -2.50
C SER A 249 -13.44 -27.83 -3.16
N GLY A 250 -12.21 -27.29 -3.26
CA GLY A 250 -11.02 -28.08 -3.51
C GLY A 250 -10.53 -28.08 -4.95
N ALA A 251 -9.77 -27.05 -5.33
CA ALA A 251 -8.60 -27.21 -6.19
C ALA A 251 -7.76 -25.92 -6.21
N GLY A 252 -6.67 -25.88 -5.44
CA GLY A 252 -5.43 -25.15 -5.74
C GLY A 252 -5.45 -23.61 -5.89
N ASN A 253 -6.60 -22.94 -5.85
CA ASN A 253 -6.68 -21.50 -5.98
C ASN A 253 -6.79 -20.87 -4.58
N HIS A 254 -5.64 -20.76 -3.91
CA HIS A 254 -5.54 -20.48 -2.47
C HIS A 254 -6.17 -19.17 -2.00
N SER A 255 -6.50 -18.26 -2.92
CA SER A 255 -7.00 -16.90 -2.60
C SER A 255 -8.49 -16.69 -2.87
N MET A 256 -9.20 -17.66 -3.48
CA MET A 256 -10.66 -17.57 -3.66
C MET A 256 -11.36 -18.18 -2.44
N PRO A 257 -12.29 -17.47 -1.79
CA PRO A 257 -12.99 -17.98 -0.62
C PRO A 257 -13.87 -19.19 -0.98
N HIS A 258 -14.05 -20.08 -0.02
CA HIS A 258 -14.95 -21.22 -0.16
C HIS A 258 -16.38 -20.80 0.16
N PHE A 259 -17.31 -21.08 -0.76
CA PHE A 259 -18.71 -20.68 -0.65
C PHE A 259 -19.65 -21.85 -0.31
N GLY A 260 -19.13 -23.07 -0.10
CA GLY A 260 -19.98 -24.23 0.21
C GLY A 260 -20.89 -24.70 -0.94
N MET A 261 -20.62 -24.30 -2.19
CA MET A 261 -21.47 -24.65 -3.33
C MET A 261 -21.43 -26.14 -3.66
N THR A 262 -22.60 -26.72 -3.95
CA THR A 262 -22.72 -28.07 -4.53
C THR A 262 -22.31 -28.05 -6.01
N ARG A 263 -22.04 -29.23 -6.59
CA ARG A 263 -21.75 -29.34 -8.02
C ARG A 263 -22.85 -28.72 -8.89
N GLU A 264 -24.11 -29.02 -8.58
CA GLU A 264 -25.27 -28.48 -9.30
C GLU A 264 -25.33 -26.95 -9.24
N GLN A 265 -25.07 -26.36 -8.07
CA GLN A 265 -25.01 -24.90 -7.91
C GLN A 265 -23.84 -24.31 -8.69
N SER A 266 -22.68 -24.96 -8.69
CA SER A 266 -21.50 -24.52 -9.45
C SER A 266 -21.71 -24.63 -10.96
N GLU A 267 -22.38 -25.67 -11.45
CA GLU A 267 -22.76 -25.83 -12.85
C GLU A 267 -23.76 -24.74 -13.26
N SER A 268 -24.77 -24.48 -12.43
CA SER A 268 -25.76 -23.41 -12.66
C SER A 268 -25.09 -22.02 -12.72
N ALA A 269 -24.18 -21.73 -11.78
CA ALA A 269 -23.42 -20.49 -11.79
C ALA A 269 -22.51 -20.38 -13.03
N THR A 270 -21.85 -21.47 -13.41
CA THR A 270 -21.01 -21.53 -14.63
C THR A 270 -21.82 -21.25 -15.88
N ALA A 271 -23.01 -21.85 -16.01
CA ALA A 271 -23.90 -21.62 -17.14
C ALA A 271 -24.33 -20.13 -17.24
N TRP A 272 -24.68 -19.51 -16.11
CA TRP A 272 -24.99 -18.08 -16.09
C TRP A 272 -23.78 -17.22 -16.45
N LEU A 273 -22.61 -17.49 -15.88
CA LEU A 273 -21.36 -16.76 -16.20
C LEU A 273 -21.02 -16.84 -17.69
N ARG A 274 -21.23 -17.99 -18.34
CA ARG A 274 -21.05 -18.16 -19.79
C ARG A 274 -22.04 -17.35 -20.61
N SER A 275 -23.27 -17.21 -20.13
CA SER A 275 -24.28 -16.41 -20.83
C SER A 275 -23.93 -14.92 -20.89
N VAL A 276 -23.14 -14.42 -19.94
CA VAL A 276 -22.73 -13.01 -19.87
C VAL A 276 -21.28 -12.73 -20.32
N THR A 277 -20.40 -13.74 -20.33
CA THR A 277 -18.98 -13.60 -20.75
C THR A 277 -18.66 -14.19 -22.11
N GLY A 278 -19.57 -14.98 -22.69
CA GLY A 278 -19.37 -15.68 -23.94
C GLY A 278 -18.69 -17.05 -23.79
N PRO A 279 -18.55 -17.79 -24.90
CA PRO A 279 -17.95 -19.12 -24.90
C PRO A 279 -16.45 -19.06 -24.59
N ALA A 280 -15.86 -20.20 -24.21
CA ALA A 280 -14.42 -20.32 -24.11
C ALA A 280 -13.74 -19.98 -25.46
N ALA A 281 -12.72 -19.12 -25.43
CA ALA A 281 -12.05 -18.59 -26.62
C ALA A 281 -11.10 -19.60 -27.30
N GLY A 282 -11.06 -20.85 -26.83
CA GLY A 282 -10.12 -21.86 -27.28
C GLY A 282 -8.69 -21.60 -26.80
N ALA A 283 -7.75 -22.47 -27.20
CA ALA A 283 -6.34 -22.30 -26.86
C ALA A 283 -5.71 -21.20 -27.72
N LEU A 284 -4.99 -20.28 -27.07
CA LEU A 284 -4.16 -19.29 -27.76
C LEU A 284 -3.05 -19.99 -28.56
N PRO A 285 -2.62 -19.41 -29.71
CA PRO A 285 -1.51 -19.93 -30.48
C PRO A 285 -0.24 -19.93 -29.63
N ALA A 286 0.61 -20.93 -29.84
CA ALA A 286 1.81 -21.12 -29.05
C ALA A 286 3.02 -21.39 -29.95
N THR A 287 4.18 -20.92 -29.54
CA THR A 287 5.44 -21.20 -30.23
C THR A 287 5.85 -22.67 -30.10
N VAL A 288 6.56 -23.13 -31.12
CA VAL A 288 7.15 -24.48 -31.16
C VAL A 288 8.42 -24.48 -30.31
N VAL A 289 8.43 -25.34 -29.29
CA VAL A 289 9.60 -25.55 -28.42
C VAL A 289 10.72 -26.21 -29.22
N LYS A 290 11.89 -25.58 -29.22
CA LYS A 290 13.12 -26.05 -29.85
C LYS A 290 14.02 -26.71 -28.82
N LYS A 291 15.00 -27.48 -29.32
CA LYS A 291 16.05 -28.06 -28.47
C LYS A 291 16.87 -26.93 -27.83
N GLY A 292 17.02 -26.96 -26.50
CA GLY A 292 17.73 -25.94 -25.73
C GLY A 292 16.85 -24.87 -25.08
N ASP A 293 15.56 -24.80 -25.43
CA ASP A 293 14.63 -23.80 -24.88
C ASP A 293 14.38 -24.01 -23.39
N ARG A 294 14.43 -25.26 -22.91
CA ARG A 294 14.25 -25.58 -21.49
C ARG A 294 15.36 -24.95 -20.65
N GLU A 295 16.61 -25.19 -21.01
CA GLU A 295 17.78 -24.67 -20.28
C GLU A 295 17.88 -23.14 -20.41
N ALA A 296 17.45 -22.57 -21.55
CA ALA A 296 17.33 -21.13 -21.70
C ALA A 296 16.24 -20.55 -20.77
N GLY A 297 15.07 -21.19 -20.72
CA GLY A 297 13.96 -20.78 -19.86
C GLY A 297 14.29 -20.88 -18.36
N GLU A 298 15.00 -21.93 -17.95
CA GLU A 298 15.47 -22.07 -16.57
C GLU A 298 16.41 -20.93 -16.16
N ARG A 299 17.37 -20.58 -17.03
CA ARG A 299 18.24 -19.41 -16.78
C ARG A 299 17.44 -18.13 -16.66
N LEU A 300 16.47 -17.91 -17.55
CA LEU A 300 15.61 -16.71 -17.50
C LEU A 300 14.80 -16.64 -16.20
N LEU A 301 14.20 -17.74 -15.73
CA LEU A 301 13.46 -17.76 -14.47
C LEU A 301 14.32 -17.33 -13.27
N LEU A 302 15.59 -17.72 -13.26
CA LEU A 302 16.53 -17.34 -12.21
C LEU A 302 17.01 -15.89 -12.37
N THR A 303 17.44 -15.50 -13.58
CA THR A 303 18.03 -14.17 -13.82
C THR A 303 17.01 -13.04 -13.78
N LEU A 304 15.74 -13.31 -14.09
CA LEU A 304 14.65 -12.35 -13.98
C LEU A 304 14.03 -12.33 -12.57
N GLY A 305 14.52 -13.16 -11.64
CA GLY A 305 14.04 -13.21 -10.26
C GLY A 305 12.64 -13.81 -10.09
N CYS A 306 12.14 -14.60 -11.04
CA CYS A 306 10.78 -15.17 -10.96
C CYS A 306 10.58 -16.02 -9.69
N VAL A 307 11.64 -16.69 -9.24
CA VAL A 307 11.65 -17.52 -8.01
C VAL A 307 11.54 -16.70 -6.72
N ALA A 308 11.69 -15.37 -6.77
CA ALA A 308 11.49 -14.52 -5.60
C ALA A 308 10.02 -14.41 -5.20
N CYS A 309 9.10 -14.53 -6.18
CA CYS A 309 7.66 -14.46 -5.94
C CYS A 309 6.93 -15.78 -6.21
N HIS A 310 7.49 -16.65 -7.05
CA HIS A 310 6.86 -17.89 -7.46
C HIS A 310 7.61 -19.11 -6.93
N GLN A 311 6.89 -19.98 -6.22
CA GLN A 311 7.46 -21.27 -5.80
C GLN A 311 7.75 -22.17 -7.01
N VAL A 312 8.96 -22.71 -7.05
CA VAL A 312 9.44 -23.59 -8.12
C VAL A 312 9.80 -24.99 -7.63
N SER A 313 9.86 -25.20 -6.31
CA SER A 313 10.07 -26.51 -5.70
C SER A 313 8.94 -26.88 -4.73
N ALA A 314 8.65 -28.18 -4.62
CA ALA A 314 7.59 -28.67 -3.72
C ALA A 314 7.99 -28.57 -2.23
N ASP A 315 9.28 -28.37 -1.97
CA ASP A 315 9.89 -28.29 -0.64
C ASP A 315 9.98 -26.84 -0.13
N GLU A 316 9.63 -25.84 -0.95
CA GLU A 316 9.45 -24.44 -0.54
C GLU A 316 8.14 -24.30 0.27
N VAL A 317 8.24 -24.49 1.58
CA VAL A 317 7.07 -24.49 2.50
C VAL A 317 6.58 -23.07 2.82
N GLU A 318 7.35 -22.03 2.52
CA GLU A 318 7.02 -20.68 2.96
C GLU A 318 5.95 -20.04 2.05
N ARG A 319 4.73 -19.90 2.58
CA ARG A 319 3.64 -19.19 1.91
C ARG A 319 3.98 -17.72 1.85
N GLN A 320 4.31 -17.23 0.66
CA GLN A 320 4.34 -15.80 0.40
C GLN A 320 2.90 -15.31 0.20
N TRP A 321 2.34 -14.61 1.18
CA TRP A 321 0.95 -14.14 1.14
C TRP A 321 0.63 -13.25 -0.08
N TYR A 322 1.62 -12.48 -0.54
CA TYR A 322 1.54 -11.70 -1.78
C TYR A 322 2.23 -12.38 -2.98
N GLY A 323 2.75 -13.59 -2.82
CA GLY A 323 3.46 -14.34 -3.85
C GLY A 323 2.58 -14.71 -5.05
N GLY A 324 3.26 -15.04 -6.15
CA GLY A 324 2.64 -15.64 -7.31
C GLY A 324 2.25 -17.10 -7.06
N PRO A 325 1.34 -17.67 -7.88
CA PRO A 325 1.03 -19.10 -7.78
C PRO A 325 2.27 -19.96 -8.03
N ALA A 326 2.39 -21.08 -7.33
CA ALA A 326 3.47 -22.04 -7.55
C ALA A 326 3.52 -22.50 -9.02
N LEU A 327 4.67 -22.38 -9.68
CA LEU A 327 4.81 -22.65 -11.12
C LEU A 327 4.69 -24.14 -11.43
N ILE A 328 5.09 -24.99 -10.50
CA ILE A 328 5.00 -26.46 -10.58
C ILE A 328 3.57 -26.99 -10.72
N ARG A 329 2.57 -26.28 -10.16
CA ARG A 329 1.13 -26.66 -10.24
C ARG A 329 0.32 -25.70 -11.11
N GLY A 330 0.72 -24.44 -11.16
CA GLY A 330 0.03 -23.40 -11.95
C GLY A 330 0.19 -23.60 -13.44
N ALA A 331 1.38 -24.00 -13.91
CA ALA A 331 1.68 -24.15 -15.34
C ALA A 331 0.86 -25.27 -16.01
N SER A 332 0.50 -26.32 -15.28
CA SER A 332 -0.30 -27.43 -15.85
C SER A 332 -1.77 -27.08 -16.08
N SER A 333 -2.27 -26.00 -15.48
CA SER A 333 -3.67 -25.55 -15.64
C SER A 333 -3.87 -24.57 -16.80
N ARG A 334 -2.78 -24.17 -17.48
CA ARG A 334 -2.80 -23.14 -18.54
C ARG A 334 -2.19 -23.68 -19.83
N SER A 335 -2.74 -23.28 -20.97
CA SER A 335 -2.16 -23.62 -22.27
C SER A 335 -0.85 -22.86 -22.50
N ARG A 336 0.02 -23.40 -23.37
CA ARG A 336 1.28 -22.72 -23.71
C ARG A 336 1.06 -21.33 -24.28
N GLY A 337 0.11 -21.16 -25.21
CA GLY A 337 -0.18 -19.85 -25.79
C GLY A 337 -0.69 -18.84 -24.75
N TRP A 338 -1.41 -19.32 -23.72
CA TRP A 338 -1.79 -18.49 -22.59
C TRP A 338 -0.57 -18.04 -21.79
N LEU A 339 0.37 -18.95 -21.50
CA LEU A 339 1.60 -18.61 -20.77
C LEU A 339 2.46 -17.62 -21.56
N GLU A 340 2.60 -17.81 -22.87
CA GLU A 340 3.32 -16.87 -23.73
C GLU A 340 2.67 -15.48 -23.73
N GLN A 341 1.34 -15.41 -23.88
CA GLN A 341 0.61 -14.15 -23.80
C GLN A 341 0.71 -13.51 -22.42
N TRP A 342 0.69 -14.30 -21.34
CA TRP A 342 0.84 -13.83 -19.96
C TRP A 342 2.22 -13.23 -19.69
N LEU A 343 3.28 -13.86 -20.20
CA LEU A 343 4.65 -13.37 -20.02
C LEU A 343 4.94 -12.13 -20.88
N GLN A 344 4.24 -11.94 -21.99
CA GLN A 344 4.46 -10.81 -22.91
C GLN A 344 3.54 -9.62 -22.67
N SER A 345 2.29 -9.85 -22.27
CA SER A 345 1.27 -8.80 -22.08
C SER A 345 0.19 -9.30 -21.09
N PRO A 346 0.53 -9.45 -19.80
CA PRO A 346 -0.40 -9.97 -18.79
C PRO A 346 -1.69 -9.14 -18.66
N GLU A 347 -1.63 -7.83 -18.94
CA GLU A 347 -2.76 -6.90 -18.92
C GLU A 347 -3.87 -7.25 -19.92
N LYS A 348 -3.54 -7.97 -21.00
CA LYS A 348 -4.55 -8.46 -21.96
C LYS A 348 -5.39 -9.60 -21.42
N LEU A 349 -4.90 -10.31 -20.40
CA LEU A 349 -5.54 -11.47 -19.79
C LEU A 349 -6.10 -11.15 -18.40
N ASN A 350 -5.46 -10.23 -17.68
CA ASN A 350 -5.91 -9.71 -16.40
C ASN A 350 -5.40 -8.28 -16.23
N VAL A 351 -6.30 -7.30 -16.35
CA VAL A 351 -6.00 -5.87 -16.17
C VAL A 351 -5.48 -5.51 -14.76
N SER A 352 -5.66 -6.40 -13.78
CA SER A 352 -5.18 -6.26 -12.40
C SER A 352 -4.11 -7.31 -12.08
N HIS A 353 -3.27 -7.71 -13.05
CA HIS A 353 -2.13 -8.61 -12.83
C HIS A 353 -1.10 -8.01 -11.87
N ARG A 354 -0.33 -8.81 -11.15
CA ARG A 354 0.81 -8.33 -10.33
C ARG A 354 2.17 -8.80 -10.84
N MET A 355 2.20 -9.35 -12.06
CA MET A 355 3.44 -9.72 -12.73
C MET A 355 4.26 -8.46 -13.02
N LEU A 356 5.55 -8.48 -12.73
CA LEU A 356 6.47 -7.41 -13.09
C LEU A 356 6.60 -7.34 -14.62
N ASN A 357 6.59 -6.13 -15.16
CA ASN A 357 6.80 -5.86 -16.59
C ASN A 357 8.26 -5.52 -16.88
#